data_AF-A0A0N5BTP8-F1
#
_entry.id   AF-A0A0N5BTP8-F1
#
_cell.length_a   1.000
_cell.length_b   1.000
_cell.length_c   1.000
_cell.angle_alpha   90.00
_cell.angle_beta   90.00
_cell.angle_gamma   90.00
#
_symmetry.space_group_name_H-M   'P 1'
#
loop_
_entity.id
_entity.type
_entity.pdbx_description
1 polymer ?
#
loop_
_entity_poly.entity_id
_entity_poly.type
_entity_poly.pdbx_seq_one_letter_code
_entity_poly.pdbx_strand_id
1 'polypeptide(L)'
;MFLKLYWLGAAVALMPLLIQPNEVHRMELFPYVPEDINNTTFPFDLNVTTNSDMVLVKCPDTDYRHKNNNEMFGRNSKIFNPKGIFSPNASLFAWVPLLKTESGPTKLTCGEIVLKDNANPYHEWTFNVMWKNGTGDGKFIKRVRSIKDIPPDHENCDFLDGNYKVFGSKKKGDFLLVEKFQNIPNL
;
A
#
# COMPACT_ATOMS: atom_id res chain seq x y z
N MET A 1 25.30 18.73 50.37
CA MET A 1 24.93 19.43 49.11
C MET A 1 24.94 18.53 47.86
N PHE A 2 25.19 17.21 47.97
CA PHE A 2 25.25 16.29 46.82
C PHE A 2 23.94 15.55 46.53
N LEU A 3 23.04 15.42 47.52
CA LEU A 3 21.76 14.72 47.34
C LEU A 3 20.85 15.42 46.32
N LYS A 4 20.85 16.76 46.27
CA LYS A 4 20.01 17.53 45.32
C LYS A 4 20.44 17.39 43.85
N LEU A 5 21.72 17.15 43.59
CA LEU A 5 22.26 16.96 42.23
C LEU A 5 21.87 15.60 41.64
N TYR A 6 21.74 14.57 42.48
CA TYR A 6 21.35 13.23 42.06
C TYR A 6 19.90 13.18 41.53
N TRP A 7 19.01 13.97 42.14
CA TRP A 7 17.60 14.09 41.70
C TRP A 7 17.46 14.82 40.37
N LEU A 8 18.32 15.81 40.10
CA LEU A 8 18.37 16.51 38.80
C LEU A 8 18.87 15.58 37.68
N GLY A 9 19.88 14.74 37.96
CA GLY A 9 20.36 13.73 37.01
C GLY A 9 19.29 12.69 36.66
N ALA A 10 18.52 12.23 37.65
CA ALA A 10 17.42 11.29 37.43
C ALA A 10 16.26 11.89 36.62
N ALA A 11 15.93 13.16 36.84
CA ALA A 11 14.90 13.86 36.07
C ALA A 11 15.30 14.08 34.59
N VAL A 12 16.57 14.39 34.33
CA VAL A 12 17.10 14.55 32.96
C VAL A 12 17.20 13.20 32.23
N ALA A 13 17.52 12.12 32.92
CA ALA A 13 17.54 10.77 32.35
C ALA A 13 16.14 10.23 31.98
N LEU A 14 15.06 10.80 32.56
CA LEU A 14 13.68 10.43 32.24
C LEU A 14 13.04 11.29 31.14
N MET A 15 13.61 12.45 30.78
CA MET A 15 13.10 13.26 29.65
C MET A 15 13.03 12.49 28.31
N PRO A 16 14.01 11.63 27.94
CA PRO A 16 13.92 10.82 26.72
C PRO A 16 12.76 9.80 26.75
N LEU A 17 12.31 9.38 27.93
CA LEU A 17 11.20 8.41 28.08
C LEU A 17 9.82 9.06 28.01
N LEU A 18 9.73 10.38 28.24
CA LEU A 18 8.50 11.15 28.02
C LEU A 18 8.28 11.51 26.55
N ILE A 19 9.31 11.40 25.72
CA ILE A 19 9.16 11.30 24.27
C ILE A 19 8.78 9.84 23.99
N GLN A 20 7.57 9.45 24.41
CA GLN A 20 6.86 8.44 23.63
C GLN A 20 6.92 8.94 22.19
N PRO A 21 7.30 8.12 21.21
CA PRO A 21 7.21 8.54 19.82
C PRO A 21 5.76 8.98 19.64
N ASN A 22 5.58 10.30 19.52
CA ASN A 22 4.32 10.91 19.16
C ASN A 22 3.80 10.08 18.02
N GLU A 23 2.62 9.48 18.20
CA GLU A 23 2.04 8.48 17.31
C GLU A 23 2.41 8.79 15.87
N VAL A 24 3.36 7.98 15.36
CA VAL A 24 3.99 8.14 14.05
C VAL A 24 2.89 8.55 13.09
N HIS A 25 2.99 9.75 12.52
CA HIS A 25 1.99 10.37 11.68
C HIS A 25 1.59 9.39 10.58
N ARG A 26 0.59 8.53 10.83
CA ARG A 26 0.23 7.45 9.90
C ARG A 26 -0.31 8.03 8.60
N MET A 27 -0.81 9.28 8.64
CA MET A 27 -1.06 10.10 7.45
C MET A 27 0.14 10.19 6.49
N GLU A 28 1.39 10.18 6.97
CA GLU A 28 2.61 10.17 6.13
C GLU A 28 2.72 8.93 5.24
N LEU A 29 2.01 7.83 5.57
CA LEU A 29 1.92 6.66 4.69
C LEU A 29 1.13 6.95 3.40
N PHE A 30 0.24 7.96 3.46
CA PHE A 30 -0.70 8.38 2.41
C PHE A 30 -0.72 9.92 2.30
N PRO A 31 0.41 10.57 1.96
CA PRO A 31 0.57 12.02 2.05
C PRO A 31 -0.30 12.80 1.05
N TYR A 32 -0.93 12.10 0.11
CA TYR A 32 -1.85 12.66 -0.86
C TYR A 32 -3.29 12.75 -0.33
N VAL A 33 -3.65 12.00 0.71
CA VAL A 33 -4.98 12.12 1.34
C VAL A 33 -4.91 13.23 2.39
N PRO A 34 -5.80 14.23 2.35
CA PRO A 34 -5.81 15.31 3.32
C PRO A 34 -6.17 14.77 4.71
N GLU A 35 -5.59 15.38 5.74
CA GLU A 35 -5.80 15.02 7.15
C GLU A 35 -7.29 14.98 7.55
N ASP A 36 -8.06 15.96 7.07
CA ASP A 36 -9.50 16.01 7.28
C ASP A 36 -10.23 15.28 6.15
N ILE A 37 -10.72 14.09 6.48
CA ILE A 37 -11.59 13.31 5.59
C ILE A 37 -13.04 13.74 5.77
N ASN A 38 -13.70 14.02 4.64
CA ASN A 38 -15.12 14.37 4.57
C ASN A 38 -15.79 13.66 3.38
N ASN A 39 -17.06 13.97 3.12
CA ASN A 39 -17.85 13.32 2.07
C ASN A 39 -17.36 13.58 0.63
N THR A 40 -16.44 14.54 0.43
CA THR A 40 -15.86 14.87 -0.88
C THR A 40 -14.41 14.42 -1.03
N THR A 41 -13.80 13.88 0.02
CA THR A 41 -12.39 13.43 -0.02
C THR A 41 -12.20 12.24 -0.96
N PHE A 42 -13.19 11.34 -1.00
CA PHE A 42 -13.15 10.15 -1.84
C PHE A 42 -14.22 10.19 -2.94
N PRO A 43 -13.96 9.57 -4.11
CA PRO A 43 -12.72 8.90 -4.49
C PRO A 43 -11.56 9.88 -4.71
N PHE A 44 -10.33 9.46 -4.39
CA PHE A 44 -9.14 10.27 -4.57
C PHE A 44 -8.41 9.91 -5.87
N ASP A 45 -8.10 10.92 -6.68
CA ASP A 45 -7.47 10.71 -8.00
C ASP A 45 -5.94 10.53 -7.87
N LEU A 46 -5.45 9.34 -8.24
CA LEU A 46 -4.02 9.02 -8.32
C LEU A 46 -3.54 9.11 -9.77
N ASN A 47 -2.80 10.16 -10.09
CA ASN A 47 -2.19 10.32 -11.41
C ASN A 47 -0.93 9.46 -11.56
N VAL A 48 -0.97 8.49 -12.47
CA VAL A 48 0.17 7.62 -12.75
C VAL A 48 0.67 7.87 -14.16
N THR A 49 1.94 8.27 -14.27
CA THR A 49 2.66 8.33 -15.56
C THR A 49 3.56 7.12 -15.64
N THR A 50 3.14 6.10 -16.36
CA THR A 50 3.90 4.86 -16.54
C THR A 50 3.64 4.29 -17.91
N ASN A 51 4.63 3.61 -18.47
CA ASN A 51 4.43 2.79 -19.65
C ASN A 51 3.97 1.36 -19.28
N SER A 52 4.04 0.98 -17.99
CA SER A 52 3.59 -0.33 -17.52
C SER A 52 2.07 -0.49 -17.65
N ASP A 53 1.62 -1.72 -17.96
CA ASP A 53 0.21 -2.10 -17.96
C ASP A 53 -0.31 -2.44 -16.54
N MET A 54 0.50 -2.20 -15.51
CA MET A 54 0.24 -2.54 -14.12
C MET A 54 0.93 -1.54 -13.17
N VAL A 55 0.30 -1.28 -12.02
CA VAL A 55 0.91 -0.61 -10.86
C VAL A 55 0.66 -1.37 -9.57
N LEU A 56 1.50 -1.11 -8.57
CA LEU A 56 1.23 -1.48 -7.18
C LEU A 56 0.65 -0.25 -6.47
N VAL A 57 -0.59 -0.33 -6.04
CA VAL A 57 -1.25 0.73 -5.26
C VAL A 57 -1.09 0.40 -3.79
N LYS A 58 -0.62 1.37 -3.00
CA LYS A 58 -0.62 1.25 -1.54
C LYS A 58 -2.06 1.43 -1.05
N CYS A 59 -2.60 0.44 -0.35
CA CYS A 59 -3.89 0.49 0.33
C CYS A 59 -3.69 0.48 1.84
N PRO A 60 -4.47 1.25 2.63
CA PRO A 60 -4.46 1.13 4.07
C PRO A 60 -4.94 -0.24 4.53
N ASP A 61 -4.52 -0.63 5.72
CA ASP A 61 -4.77 -1.95 6.29
C ASP A 61 -5.36 -1.81 7.72
N THR A 62 -5.71 -2.90 8.42
CA THR A 62 -6.58 -2.91 9.62
C THR A 62 -6.09 -2.03 10.76
N ASP A 63 -4.77 -1.90 10.88
CA ASP A 63 -4.13 -1.14 11.94
C ASP A 63 -3.89 0.31 11.48
N TYR A 64 -4.23 0.66 10.24
CA TYR A 64 -4.17 2.03 9.78
C TYR A 64 -5.12 2.94 10.58
N ARG A 65 -4.60 4.08 10.99
CA ARG A 65 -5.32 5.22 11.57
C ARG A 65 -4.89 6.42 10.75
N HIS A 66 -5.79 7.32 10.41
CA HIS A 66 -5.44 8.44 9.53
C HIS A 66 -5.00 9.63 10.36
N LYS A 67 -5.94 10.20 11.14
CA LYS A 67 -5.73 11.39 11.97
C LYS A 67 -5.71 11.05 13.45
N ASN A 68 -6.67 10.23 13.91
CA ASN A 68 -6.87 9.92 15.33
C ASN A 68 -6.79 8.42 15.64
N ASN A 69 -6.43 8.05 16.87
CA ASN A 69 -6.26 6.63 17.26
C ASN A 69 -7.56 5.86 17.42
N ASN A 70 -8.66 6.56 17.64
CA ASN A 70 -9.99 5.97 17.78
C ASN A 70 -10.58 5.54 16.43
N GLU A 71 -10.00 5.97 15.32
CA GLU A 71 -10.38 5.58 13.96
C GLU A 71 -10.17 4.09 13.73
N MET A 72 -10.78 3.53 12.70
CA MET A 72 -10.56 2.13 12.33
C MET A 72 -10.61 1.98 10.82
N PHE A 73 -9.84 1.04 10.27
CA PHE A 73 -9.89 0.72 8.85
C PHE A 73 -10.38 -0.71 8.64
N GLY A 74 -11.46 -0.86 7.86
CA GLY A 74 -11.99 -2.14 7.41
C GLY A 74 -11.50 -2.46 6.00
N ARG A 75 -10.86 -3.61 5.81
CA ARG A 75 -10.42 -4.07 4.49
C ARG A 75 -11.60 -4.40 3.59
N ASN A 76 -11.49 -4.08 2.30
CA ASN A 76 -12.34 -4.70 1.27
C ASN A 76 -11.86 -6.14 1.01
N SER A 77 -12.63 -7.14 1.45
CA SER A 77 -12.27 -8.56 1.33
C SER A 77 -12.11 -9.06 -0.11
N LYS A 78 -12.72 -8.39 -1.10
CA LYS A 78 -12.56 -8.74 -2.52
C LYS A 78 -11.19 -8.32 -3.05
N ILE A 79 -10.62 -7.23 -2.51
CA ILE A 79 -9.32 -6.68 -2.91
C ILE A 79 -8.19 -7.29 -2.07
N PHE A 80 -8.40 -7.40 -0.76
CA PHE A 80 -7.45 -7.97 0.19
C PHE A 80 -7.51 -9.51 0.17
N ASN A 81 -7.17 -10.10 -0.98
CA ASN A 81 -6.83 -11.51 -1.02
C ASN A 81 -5.44 -11.68 -0.40
N PRO A 82 -5.27 -12.37 0.74
CA PRO A 82 -3.98 -12.52 1.41
C PRO A 82 -2.94 -13.21 0.53
N LYS A 83 -3.38 -14.00 -0.46
CA LYS A 83 -2.49 -14.64 -1.43
C LYS A 83 -2.11 -13.74 -2.60
N GLY A 84 -2.67 -12.54 -2.74
CA GLY A 84 -2.50 -11.67 -3.92
C GLY A 84 -1.95 -10.28 -3.62
N ILE A 85 -1.69 -9.96 -2.35
CA ILE A 85 -1.17 -8.66 -1.89
C ILE A 85 0.20 -8.85 -1.23
N PHE A 86 0.94 -7.76 -1.09
CA PHE A 86 2.20 -7.75 -0.34
C PHE A 86 2.13 -6.74 0.81
N SER A 87 2.19 -7.22 2.06
CA SER A 87 2.12 -6.38 3.27
C SER A 87 3.42 -6.52 4.09
N PRO A 88 4.42 -5.65 3.87
CA PRO A 88 5.69 -5.73 4.59
C PRO A 88 5.59 -5.23 6.05
N ASN A 89 4.65 -4.33 6.34
CA ASN A 89 4.57 -3.61 7.61
C ASN A 89 3.27 -3.90 8.37
N ALA A 90 3.20 -5.09 8.96
CA ALA A 90 2.34 -5.43 10.11
C ALA A 90 0.98 -4.73 10.14
N SER A 91 0.16 -4.92 9.10
CA SER A 91 -1.22 -4.43 9.02
C SER A 91 -1.43 -2.91 8.92
N LEU A 92 -0.40 -2.09 8.66
CA LEU A 92 -0.56 -0.64 8.42
C LEU A 92 -0.95 -0.31 6.98
N PHE A 93 -0.37 -1.02 6.01
CA PHE A 93 -0.73 -0.92 4.60
C PHE A 93 -0.35 -2.21 3.87
N ALA A 94 -0.96 -2.41 2.70
CA ALA A 94 -0.58 -3.45 1.75
C ALA A 94 -0.42 -2.87 0.36
N TRP A 95 0.53 -3.42 -0.40
CA TRP A 95 0.66 -3.21 -1.83
C TRP A 95 -0.30 -4.12 -2.57
N VAL A 96 -1.21 -3.51 -3.31
CA VAL A 96 -2.24 -4.17 -4.10
C VAL A 96 -1.91 -4.00 -5.58
N PRO A 97 -1.69 -5.10 -6.31
CA PRO A 97 -1.52 -5.04 -7.76
C PRO A 97 -2.80 -4.61 -8.48
N LEU A 98 -2.67 -3.69 -9.44
CA LEU A 98 -3.77 -3.17 -10.24
C LEU A 98 -3.38 -3.11 -11.72
N LEU A 99 -4.22 -3.67 -12.59
CA LEU A 99 -4.04 -3.62 -14.04
C LEU A 99 -4.63 -2.35 -14.63
N LYS A 100 -3.96 -1.87 -15.67
CA LYS A 100 -4.46 -0.86 -16.57
C LYS A 100 -5.66 -1.40 -17.33
N THR A 101 -6.75 -0.64 -17.32
CA THR A 101 -7.92 -0.89 -18.18
C THR A 101 -7.65 -0.36 -19.59
N GLU A 102 -8.37 -0.89 -20.58
CA GLU A 102 -8.22 -0.45 -21.97
C GLU A 102 -8.57 1.03 -22.18
N SER A 103 -9.44 1.58 -21.33
CA SER A 103 -9.79 2.99 -21.33
C SER A 103 -10.18 3.47 -19.93
N GLY A 104 -10.06 4.79 -19.73
CA GLY A 104 -10.47 5.47 -18.50
C GLY A 104 -9.63 5.13 -17.27
N PRO A 105 -9.96 5.72 -16.11
CA PRO A 105 -9.33 5.38 -14.84
C PRO A 105 -9.75 3.99 -14.34
N THR A 106 -8.86 3.36 -13.57
CA THR A 106 -9.19 2.14 -12.83
C THR A 106 -9.57 2.50 -11.39
N LYS A 107 -10.80 2.18 -10.99
CA LYS A 107 -11.28 2.36 -9.61
C LYS A 107 -10.76 1.24 -8.72
N LEU A 108 -10.18 1.58 -7.57
CA LEU A 108 -9.74 0.65 -6.54
C LEU A 108 -10.30 1.06 -5.18
N THR A 109 -11.20 0.26 -4.63
CA THR A 109 -11.75 0.47 -3.28
C THR A 109 -10.99 -0.41 -2.29
N CYS A 110 -10.04 0.19 -1.57
CA CYS A 110 -9.20 -0.50 -0.60
C CYS A 110 -10.02 -1.02 0.61
N GLY A 111 -11.05 -0.27 1.01
CA GLY A 111 -11.78 -0.55 2.23
C GLY A 111 -12.64 0.63 2.68
N GLU A 112 -12.86 0.72 3.98
CA GLU A 112 -13.64 1.76 4.63
C GLU A 112 -12.88 2.28 5.85
N ILE A 113 -12.85 3.60 6.03
CA ILE A 113 -12.36 4.21 7.26
C ILE A 113 -13.54 4.69 8.11
N VAL A 114 -13.45 4.42 9.41
CA VAL A 114 -14.44 4.82 10.41
C VAL A 114 -13.88 5.97 11.26
N LEU A 115 -14.47 7.15 11.11
CA LEU A 115 -14.15 8.39 11.83
C LEU A 115 -15.17 8.58 12.96
N LYS A 116 -14.89 8.02 14.15
CA LYS A 116 -15.87 7.89 15.25
C LYS A 116 -16.44 9.22 15.75
N ASP A 117 -15.74 10.34 15.53
CA ASP A 117 -16.16 11.66 16.01
C ASP A 117 -17.01 12.43 14.97
N ASN A 118 -17.31 11.83 13.81
CA ASN A 118 -18.06 12.46 12.72
C ASN A 118 -19.53 12.02 12.68
N ALA A 119 -20.42 12.92 12.22
CA ALA A 119 -21.85 12.66 12.05
C ALA A 119 -22.15 11.55 11.02
N ASN A 120 -21.36 11.47 9.95
CA ASN A 120 -21.26 10.29 9.10
C ASN A 120 -19.87 9.69 9.33
N PRO A 121 -19.74 8.62 10.13
CA PRO A 121 -18.43 8.10 10.48
C PRO A 121 -17.83 7.23 9.38
N TYR A 122 -18.60 6.80 8.37
CA TYR A 122 -18.15 5.82 7.38
C TYR A 122 -17.75 6.48 6.06
N HIS A 123 -16.52 6.21 5.61
CA HIS A 123 -16.02 6.69 4.33
C HIS A 123 -15.35 5.56 3.53
N GLU A 124 -15.86 5.28 2.34
CA GLU A 124 -15.22 4.32 1.42
C GLU A 124 -13.89 4.86 0.92
N TRP A 125 -12.79 4.20 1.31
CA TRP A 125 -11.45 4.56 0.90
C TRP A 125 -11.20 4.06 -0.53
N THR A 126 -11.43 4.94 -1.48
CA THR A 126 -11.41 4.63 -2.90
C THR A 126 -10.41 5.51 -3.65
N PHE A 127 -9.61 4.89 -4.51
CA PHE A 127 -8.75 5.55 -5.47
C PHE A 127 -9.30 5.45 -6.88
N ASN A 128 -9.19 6.53 -7.64
CA ASN A 128 -9.27 6.51 -9.09
C ASN A 128 -7.86 6.59 -9.65
N VAL A 129 -7.34 5.49 -10.19
CA VAL A 129 -6.02 5.48 -10.82
C VAL A 129 -6.15 6.03 -12.23
N MET A 130 -5.69 7.26 -12.42
CA MET A 130 -5.70 7.99 -13.68
C MET A 130 -4.45 7.62 -14.48
N TRP A 131 -4.61 6.77 -15.49
CA TRP A 131 -3.53 6.36 -16.37
C TRP A 131 -3.18 7.48 -17.34
N LYS A 132 -2.03 8.13 -17.13
CA LYS A 132 -1.43 9.01 -18.13
C LYS A 132 -0.51 8.18 -18.99
N ASN A 133 -0.63 8.33 -20.31
CA ASN A 133 0.31 7.73 -21.24
C ASN A 133 1.70 8.24 -20.86
N GLY A 134 2.58 7.34 -20.43
CA GLY A 134 3.99 7.69 -20.36
C GLY A 134 4.51 7.98 -21.77
N THR A 135 5.69 8.58 -21.85
CA THR A 135 6.28 9.05 -23.11
C THR A 135 6.78 7.93 -24.02
N GLY A 136 6.44 6.66 -23.76
CA GLY A 136 6.89 5.51 -24.55
C GLY A 136 5.75 4.59 -25.02
N ASP A 137 5.88 4.09 -26.25
CA ASP A 137 4.87 3.25 -26.95
C ASP A 137 4.80 1.78 -26.48
N GLY A 138 5.42 1.45 -25.35
CA GLY A 138 5.54 0.08 -24.88
C GLY A 138 4.25 -0.42 -24.24
N LYS A 139 3.51 -1.31 -24.91
CA LYS A 139 2.72 -2.31 -24.20
C LYS A 139 3.71 -3.30 -23.59
N PHE A 140 3.83 -3.33 -22.27
CA PHE A 140 4.82 -4.19 -21.58
C PHE A 140 4.31 -5.63 -21.40
N ILE A 141 2.99 -5.87 -21.53
CA ILE A 141 2.47 -7.23 -21.60
C ILE A 141 2.89 -7.86 -22.93
N LYS A 142 4.00 -8.61 -22.88
CA LYS A 142 4.45 -9.47 -23.96
C LYS A 142 3.80 -10.84 -23.81
N ARG A 143 3.07 -11.29 -24.84
CA ARG A 143 2.65 -12.69 -24.91
C ARG A 143 3.88 -13.55 -25.23
N VAL A 144 4.29 -14.37 -24.26
CA VAL A 144 5.35 -15.36 -24.44
C VAL A 144 4.76 -16.78 -24.44
N ARG A 145 5.46 -17.75 -25.04
CA ARG A 145 5.14 -19.17 -24.84
C ARG A 145 5.37 -19.50 -23.36
N SER A 146 4.58 -20.42 -22.80
CA SER A 146 4.64 -20.80 -21.39
C SER A 146 6.10 -20.96 -20.95
N ILE A 147 6.54 -20.07 -20.08
CA ILE A 147 7.89 -20.02 -19.55
C ILE A 147 7.93 -20.82 -18.26
N LYS A 148 8.91 -21.73 -18.14
CA LYS A 148 9.16 -22.47 -16.90
C LYS A 148 9.88 -21.62 -15.85
N ASP A 149 10.62 -20.61 -16.32
CA ASP A 149 11.46 -19.71 -15.52
C ASP A 149 11.15 -18.25 -15.90
N ILE A 150 11.21 -17.33 -14.94
CA ILE A 150 11.19 -15.88 -15.25
C ILE A 150 12.43 -15.60 -16.11
N PRO A 151 12.29 -14.97 -17.29
CA PRO A 151 13.46 -14.59 -18.08
C PRO A 151 14.40 -13.78 -17.18
N PRO A 152 15.68 -14.15 -17.08
CA PRO A 152 16.64 -13.30 -16.41
C PRO A 152 16.66 -11.97 -17.17
N ASP A 153 16.62 -10.90 -16.37
CA ASP A 153 17.06 -9.57 -16.72
C ASP A 153 16.04 -8.71 -17.51
N HIS A 154 15.22 -7.98 -16.76
CA HIS A 154 15.04 -6.57 -17.13
C HIS A 154 16.32 -5.85 -16.68
N GLU A 155 16.97 -5.07 -17.54
CA GLU A 155 18.30 -4.45 -17.26
C GLU A 155 18.37 -3.67 -15.94
N ASN A 156 17.22 -3.26 -15.40
CA ASN A 156 17.08 -2.53 -14.13
C ASN A 156 16.64 -3.39 -12.93
N CYS A 157 16.56 -4.71 -13.06
CA CYS A 157 16.12 -5.60 -11.99
C CYS A 157 17.22 -6.60 -11.64
N ASP A 158 17.85 -6.41 -10.48
CA ASP A 158 18.80 -7.37 -9.94
C ASP A 158 18.05 -8.53 -9.23
N PHE A 159 18.00 -9.69 -9.87
CA PHE A 159 17.41 -10.89 -9.30
C PHE A 159 18.37 -11.63 -8.36
N LEU A 160 19.66 -11.26 -8.30
CA LEU A 160 20.68 -11.92 -7.50
C LEU A 160 20.50 -11.64 -6.00
N ASP A 161 19.92 -10.48 -5.66
CA ASP A 161 19.69 -10.06 -4.28
C ASP A 161 18.50 -10.77 -3.59
N GLY A 162 17.71 -11.56 -4.33
CA GLY A 162 16.57 -12.32 -3.77
C GLY A 162 15.42 -11.48 -3.21
N ASN A 163 15.52 -10.14 -3.25
CA ASN A 163 14.56 -9.19 -2.68
C ASN A 163 13.41 -8.84 -3.63
N TYR A 164 13.16 -9.64 -4.65
CA TYR A 164 12.08 -9.41 -5.60
C TYR A 164 10.76 -10.00 -5.11
N LYS A 165 9.64 -9.42 -5.56
CA LYS A 165 8.29 -9.95 -5.36
C LYS A 165 7.65 -10.20 -6.71
N VAL A 166 7.09 -11.40 -6.88
CA VAL A 166 6.48 -11.83 -8.14
C VAL A 166 4.98 -11.92 -7.96
N PHE A 167 4.24 -11.24 -8.81
CA PHE A 167 2.78 -11.35 -8.87
C PHE A 167 2.37 -12.07 -10.15
N GLY A 168 1.56 -13.10 -10.03
CA GLY A 168 0.90 -13.77 -11.15
C GLY A 168 -0.57 -13.37 -11.22
N SER A 169 -1.04 -12.95 -12.39
CA SER A 169 -2.48 -12.73 -12.63
C SER A 169 -3.17 -14.04 -13.02
N LYS A 170 -4.30 -14.34 -12.39
CA LYS A 170 -5.21 -15.41 -12.83
C LYS A 170 -6.04 -14.93 -14.03
N LYS A 171 -6.57 -15.88 -14.80
CA LYS A 171 -7.49 -15.60 -15.93
C LYS A 171 -8.70 -14.71 -15.62
N LYS A 172 -9.10 -14.59 -14.35
CA LYS A 172 -10.22 -13.75 -13.90
C LYS A 172 -9.82 -12.36 -13.35
N GLY A 173 -8.55 -11.97 -13.49
CA GLY A 173 -8.05 -10.67 -13.00
C GLY A 173 -7.57 -10.66 -11.55
N ASP A 174 -7.76 -11.75 -10.80
CA ASP A 174 -7.20 -11.90 -9.45
C ASP A 174 -5.67 -12.05 -9.49
N PHE A 175 -5.00 -11.66 -8.41
CA PHE A 175 -3.55 -11.81 -8.27
C PHE A 175 -3.15 -12.90 -7.28
N LEU A 176 -1.95 -13.44 -7.51
CA LEU A 176 -1.23 -14.32 -6.62
C LEU A 176 0.20 -13.79 -6.42
N LEU A 177 0.60 -13.55 -5.18
CA LEU A 177 1.98 -13.39 -4.77
C LEU A 177 2.63 -14.77 -4.81
N VAL A 178 3.61 -14.94 -5.70
CA VAL A 178 4.32 -16.19 -5.89
C VAL A 178 5.43 -16.29 -4.84
N GLU A 179 5.27 -17.18 -3.87
CA GLU A 179 6.25 -17.39 -2.80
C GLU A 179 7.45 -18.25 -3.25
N LYS A 180 7.21 -19.23 -4.13
CA LYS A 180 8.24 -20.11 -4.70
C LYS A 180 7.94 -20.39 -6.16
N PHE A 181 8.85 -20.02 -7.05
CA PHE A 181 8.65 -20.10 -8.50
C PHE A 181 8.52 -21.56 -9.02
N GLN A 182 9.11 -22.52 -8.31
CA GLN A 182 9.11 -23.94 -8.72
C GLN A 182 7.77 -24.66 -8.57
N ASN A 183 6.74 -24.06 -7.96
CA ASN A 183 5.47 -24.72 -7.65
C ASN A 183 4.25 -23.86 -8.05
N ILE A 184 4.13 -23.47 -9.31
CA ILE A 184 2.88 -22.88 -9.81
C ILE A 184 2.13 -23.88 -10.71
N PRO A 185 1.42 -24.87 -10.13
CA PRO A 185 0.48 -25.66 -10.89
C PRO A 185 -0.65 -24.75 -11.38
N ASN A 186 -0.88 -24.71 -12.70
CA ASN A 186 -2.00 -24.06 -13.39
C ASN A 186 -2.01 -22.52 -13.42
N LEU A 187 -0.92 -21.88 -13.86
CA LEU A 187 -0.99 -20.55 -14.49
C LEU A 187 -1.66 -20.63 -15.88
#